data_AF-A0A9C9GJN9-F1
#
_entry.id   AF-A0A9C9GJN9-F1
#
_cell.length_a   1.000
_cell.length_b   1.000
_cell.length_c   1.000
_cell.angle_alpha   90.00
_cell.angle_beta   90.00
_cell.angle_gamma   90.00
#
_symmetry.space_group_name_H-M   'P 1'
#
loop_
_entity.id
_entity.type
_entity.pdbx_description
1 polymer ?
#
loop_
_entity_poly.entity_id
_entity_poly.type
_entity_poly.pdbx_seq_one_letter_code
_entity_poly.pdbx_strand_id
1 'polypeptide(L)'
;MPDNIPSYDEVTSVIHAFYEKLLVHPQLGHFFEHLEDFPVHEKRIVDFWWISMGGKLENPPKIDMIGKHFPLGIKDADLEVWLGLFSETLQQELAEDKGIYWMDKVMTIAARLKQIVIDNQGMGAQIKK
;
A
#
# COMPACT_ATOMS: atom_id res chain seq x y z
N MET A 1 0.24 11.31 19.80
CA MET A 1 1.06 10.85 18.68
C MET A 1 2.23 11.81 18.57
N PRO A 2 3.45 11.38 18.25
CA PRO A 2 4.50 12.27 17.79
C PRO A 2 4.00 13.21 16.67
N ASP A 3 4.52 14.43 16.60
CA ASP A 3 4.06 15.46 15.66
C ASP A 3 4.35 15.12 14.18
N ASN A 4 5.28 14.20 13.94
CA ASN A 4 5.65 13.70 12.61
C ASN A 4 4.79 12.51 12.14
N ILE A 5 3.71 12.17 12.83
CA ILE A 5 2.74 11.19 12.33
C ILE A 5 1.66 11.93 11.53
N PRO A 6 1.40 11.56 10.26
CA PRO A 6 0.30 12.11 9.49
C PRO A 6 -1.05 11.93 10.20
N SER A 7 -1.87 12.97 10.19
CA SER A 7 -3.27 12.91 10.63
C SER A 7 -4.10 12.03 9.69
N TYR A 8 -5.30 11.63 10.11
CA TYR A 8 -6.20 10.84 9.27
C TYR A 8 -6.55 11.53 7.95
N ASP A 9 -6.76 12.85 7.98
CA ASP A 9 -7.06 13.64 6.78
C ASP A 9 -5.85 13.68 5.83
N GLU A 10 -4.63 13.83 6.37
CA GLU A 10 -3.38 13.75 5.60
C GLU A 10 -3.19 12.35 4.98
N VAL A 11 -3.50 11.27 5.72
CA VAL A 11 -3.50 9.91 5.17
C VAL A 11 -4.50 9.78 4.04
N THR A 12 -5.70 10.35 4.20
CA THR A 12 -6.75 10.31 3.18
C THR A 12 -6.29 11.01 1.89
N SER A 13 -5.76 12.23 2.00
CA SER A 13 -5.26 12.98 0.84
C SER A 13 -4.14 12.25 0.11
N VAL A 14 -3.16 11.71 0.86
CA VAL A 14 -2.04 10.95 0.27
C VAL A 14 -2.55 9.72 -0.47
N ILE A 15 -3.45 8.94 0.13
CA ILE A 15 -3.97 7.74 -0.51
C ILE A 15 -4.79 8.07 -1.75
N HIS A 16 -5.56 9.16 -1.72
CA HIS A 16 -6.28 9.64 -2.89
C HIS A 16 -5.35 9.99 -4.05
N ALA A 17 -4.38 10.89 -3.81
CA ALA A 17 -3.39 11.29 -4.80
C ALA A 17 -2.55 10.09 -5.30
N PHE A 18 -2.25 9.14 -4.42
CA PHE A 18 -1.52 7.94 -4.79
C PHE A 18 -2.31 7.04 -5.76
N TYR A 19 -3.60 6.86 -5.52
CA TYR A 19 -4.45 6.07 -6.41
C TYR A 19 -4.66 6.73 -7.77
N GLU A 20 -4.78 8.06 -7.84
CA GLU A 20 -4.83 8.78 -9.12
C GLU A 20 -3.64 8.40 -10.02
N LYS A 21 -2.45 8.24 -9.43
CA LYS A 21 -1.25 7.77 -10.14
C LYS A 21 -1.30 6.29 -10.48
N LEU A 22 -1.67 5.44 -9.52
CA LEU A 22 -1.69 3.98 -9.70
C LEU A 22 -2.62 3.55 -10.83
N LEU A 23 -3.85 4.07 -10.85
CA LEU A 23 -4.91 3.62 -11.75
C LEU A 23 -4.57 3.87 -13.22
N VAL A 24 -3.81 4.92 -13.51
CA VAL A 24 -3.41 5.28 -14.89
C VAL A 24 -2.00 4.80 -15.25
N HIS A 25 -1.25 4.24 -14.29
CA HIS A 25 0.13 3.84 -14.54
C HIS A 25 0.18 2.61 -15.47
N PRO A 26 0.93 2.65 -16.60
CA PRO A 26 0.88 1.59 -17.61
C PRO A 26 1.31 0.21 -17.10
N GLN A 27 2.17 0.16 -16.08
CA GLN A 27 2.60 -1.09 -15.47
C GLN A 27 1.68 -1.58 -14.34
N LEU A 28 1.02 -0.67 -13.60
CA LEU A 28 0.33 -1.03 -12.35
C LEU A 28 -1.20 -0.98 -12.46
N GLY A 29 -1.76 -0.16 -13.34
CA GLY A 29 -3.20 0.08 -13.44
C GLY A 29 -4.02 -1.19 -13.59
N HIS A 30 -3.51 -2.16 -14.35
CA HIS A 30 -4.18 -3.45 -14.58
C HIS A 30 -4.45 -4.25 -13.30
N PHE A 31 -3.67 -4.07 -12.22
CA PHE A 31 -3.93 -4.73 -10.94
C PHE A 31 -5.20 -4.23 -10.25
N PHE A 32 -5.72 -3.07 -10.63
CA PHE A 32 -6.83 -2.39 -9.95
C PHE A 32 -8.14 -2.40 -10.76
N GLU A 33 -8.13 -2.88 -12.00
CA GLU A 33 -9.31 -2.89 -12.89
C GLU A 33 -10.50 -3.71 -12.36
N HIS A 34 -10.23 -4.66 -11.46
CA HIS A 34 -11.26 -5.54 -10.86
C HIS A 34 -11.94 -4.94 -9.62
N LEU A 35 -11.58 -3.72 -9.21
CA LEU A 35 -12.17 -3.06 -8.04
C LEU A 35 -13.54 -2.48 -8.39
N GLU A 36 -14.61 -3.18 -8.01
CA GLU A 36 -16.00 -2.77 -8.31
C GLU A 36 -16.45 -1.52 -7.53
N ASP A 37 -16.16 -1.47 -6.22
CA ASP A 37 -16.46 -0.32 -5.35
C ASP A 37 -15.16 0.35 -4.92
N PHE A 38 -14.65 1.21 -5.79
CA PHE A 38 -13.39 1.90 -5.59
C PHE A 38 -13.39 2.79 -4.32
N PRO A 39 -14.42 3.61 -4.03
CA PRO A 39 -14.47 4.40 -2.79
C PRO A 39 -14.38 3.54 -1.52
N VAL A 40 -15.05 2.39 -1.48
CA VAL A 40 -14.95 1.46 -0.34
C VAL A 40 -13.55 0.85 -0.23
N HIS A 41 -12.93 0.51 -1.37
CA HIS A 41 -11.55 0.02 -1.39
C HIS A 41 -10.57 1.08 -0.87
N GLU A 42 -10.63 2.30 -1.40
CA GLU A 42 -9.77 3.41 -1.03
C GLU A 42 -9.87 3.71 0.48
N LYS A 43 -11.10 3.81 1.01
CA LYS A 43 -11.32 4.00 2.45
C LYS A 43 -10.65 2.90 3.29
N ARG A 44 -10.72 1.64 2.85
CA ARG A 44 -10.10 0.53 3.57
C ARG A 44 -8.57 0.68 3.63
N ILE A 45 -7.97 1.27 2.61
CA ILE A 45 -6.53 1.49 2.51
C ILE A 45 -6.09 2.71 3.33
N VAL A 46 -6.92 3.75 3.39
CA VAL A 46 -6.77 4.84 4.38
C VAL A 46 -6.77 4.28 5.80
N ASP A 47 -7.79 3.49 6.15
CA ASP A 47 -7.93 2.88 7.47
C ASP A 47 -6.74 1.96 7.81
N PHE A 48 -6.25 1.20 6.82
CA PHE A 48 -5.05 0.37 6.95
C PHE A 48 -3.82 1.19 7.36
N TRP A 49 -3.51 2.25 6.62
CA TRP A 49 -2.33 3.07 6.88
C TRP A 49 -2.44 3.83 8.19
N TRP A 50 -3.61 4.38 8.49
CA TRP A 50 -3.87 5.02 9.77
C TRP A 50 -3.55 4.09 10.94
N ILE A 51 -4.09 2.86 10.93
CA ILE A 51 -3.82 1.87 11.99
C ILE A 51 -2.35 1.45 12.00
N SER A 52 -1.73 1.27 10.83
CA SER A 52 -0.32 0.85 10.71
C SER A 52 0.65 1.87 11.32
N MET A 53 0.23 3.14 11.40
CA MET A 53 0.97 4.23 12.04
C MET A 53 0.54 4.49 13.50
N GLY A 54 -0.22 3.58 14.10
CA GLY A 54 -0.64 3.65 15.51
C GLY A 54 -1.99 4.33 15.73
N GLY A 55 -2.68 4.70 14.66
CA GLY A 55 -4.03 5.25 14.68
C GLY A 55 -5.03 4.28 15.30
N LYS A 56 -6.11 4.83 15.85
CA LYS A 56 -7.21 4.05 16.41
C LYS A 56 -8.49 4.32 15.63
N LEU A 57 -9.25 3.27 15.39
CA LEU A 57 -10.61 3.31 14.83
C LEU A 57 -11.52 2.54 15.78
N GLU A 58 -12.77 2.97 15.91
CA GLU A 58 -13.78 2.26 16.72
C GLU A 58 -14.04 0.87 16.16
N ASN A 59 -14.08 0.75 14.83
CA ASN A 59 -14.36 -0.49 14.11
C ASN A 59 -13.26 -0.75 13.06
N PRO A 60 -12.10 -1.27 13.46
CA PRO A 60 -10.99 -1.50 12.53
C PRO A 60 -11.33 -2.62 11.52
N PRO A 61 -11.00 -2.45 10.23
CA PRO A 61 -11.24 -3.49 9.24
C PRO A 61 -10.32 -4.70 9.48
N LYS A 62 -10.84 -5.91 9.21
CA LYS A 62 -9.98 -7.09 9.08
C LYS A 62 -9.22 -7.00 7.76
N ILE A 63 -7.89 -6.99 7.81
CA ILE A 63 -7.05 -6.84 6.61
C ILE A 63 -6.22 -8.10 6.43
N ASP A 64 -6.50 -8.83 5.35
CA ASP A 64 -5.66 -9.92 4.88
C ASP A 64 -4.78 -9.42 3.74
N MET A 65 -3.69 -8.74 4.10
CA MET A 65 -2.80 -8.14 3.11
C MET A 65 -2.17 -9.24 2.24
N ILE A 66 -1.62 -10.29 2.85
CA ILE A 66 -0.92 -11.35 2.10
C ILE A 66 -1.87 -12.11 1.17
N GLY A 67 -3.01 -12.58 1.68
CA GLY A 67 -3.94 -13.36 0.86
C GLY A 67 -4.54 -12.58 -0.31
N LYS A 68 -4.66 -11.25 -0.19
CA LYS A 68 -5.13 -10.39 -1.28
C LYS A 68 -4.07 -10.09 -2.34
N HIS A 69 -2.80 -10.04 -1.97
CA HIS A 69 -1.71 -9.75 -2.91
C HIS A 69 -1.10 -11.02 -3.55
N PHE A 70 -1.17 -12.17 -2.85
CA PHE A 70 -0.65 -13.45 -3.34
C PHE A 70 -1.14 -13.86 -4.75
N PRO A 71 -2.46 -13.81 -5.07
CA PRO A 71 -2.96 -14.24 -6.37
C PRO A 71 -2.67 -13.25 -7.50
N LEU A 72 -2.23 -12.02 -7.20
CA LEU A 72 -2.00 -10.98 -8.21
C LEU A 72 -0.74 -11.25 -9.04
N GLY A 73 0.17 -12.12 -8.58
CA GLY A 73 1.38 -12.44 -9.33
C GLY A 73 2.38 -11.28 -9.41
N ILE A 74 2.32 -10.32 -8.47
CA ILE A 74 3.20 -9.15 -8.37
C ILE A 74 4.67 -9.54 -8.50
N LYS A 75 5.43 -8.77 -9.30
CA LYS A 75 6.87 -8.94 -9.51
C LYS A 75 7.67 -7.87 -8.81
N ASP A 76 8.99 -8.09 -8.70
CA ASP A 76 9.92 -7.11 -8.13
C ASP A 76 9.82 -5.75 -8.82
N ALA A 77 9.79 -5.74 -10.15
CA ALA A 77 9.64 -4.51 -10.93
C ALA A 77 8.34 -3.75 -10.63
N ASP A 78 7.26 -4.45 -10.29
CA ASP A 78 5.98 -3.81 -9.93
C ASP A 78 6.07 -3.15 -8.56
N LEU A 79 6.70 -3.84 -7.60
CA LEU A 79 6.92 -3.29 -6.26
C LEU A 79 7.86 -2.08 -6.29
N GLU A 80 8.91 -2.11 -7.11
CA GLU A 80 9.82 -0.97 -7.30
C GLU A 80 9.08 0.28 -7.82
N VAL A 81 8.24 0.12 -8.85
CA VAL A 81 7.43 1.22 -9.37
C VAL A 81 6.44 1.72 -8.32
N TRP A 82 5.76 0.81 -7.61
CA TRP A 82 4.81 1.16 -6.55
C TRP A 82 5.49 1.99 -5.45
N LEU A 83 6.69 1.58 -5.02
CA LEU A 83 7.50 2.30 -4.01
C LEU A 83 7.91 3.69 -4.51
N GLY A 84 8.30 3.81 -5.78
CA GLY A 84 8.64 5.09 -6.39
C GLY A 84 7.46 6.07 -6.39
N LEU A 85 6.30 5.62 -6.87
CA LEU A 85 5.08 6.43 -6.88
C LEU A 85 4.62 6.81 -5.47
N PHE A 86 4.74 5.91 -4.49
CA PHE A 86 4.36 6.20 -3.11
C PHE A 86 5.28 7.27 -2.51
N SER A 87 6.60 7.12 -2.67
CA SER A 87 7.60 8.09 -2.22
C SER A 87 7.39 9.48 -2.82
N GLU A 88 7.13 9.54 -4.13
CA GLU A 88 6.83 10.80 -4.83
C GLU A 88 5.57 11.46 -4.26
N THR A 89 4.52 10.67 -4.00
CA THR A 89 3.27 11.19 -3.45
C THR A 89 3.44 11.74 -2.04
N LEU A 90 4.21 11.05 -1.18
CA LEU A 90 4.53 11.55 0.16
C LEU A 90 5.26 12.90 0.11
N GLN A 91 6.17 13.08 -0.83
CA GLN A 91 6.93 14.33 -0.99
C GLN A 91 6.06 15.51 -1.47
N GLN A 92 4.98 15.22 -2.22
CA GLN A 92 4.06 16.23 -2.74
C GLN A 92 3.01 16.64 -1.72
N GLU A 93 2.52 15.68 -0.93
CA GLU A 93 1.33 15.85 -0.09
C GLU A 93 1.66 16.16 1.38
N LEU A 94 2.89 15.89 1.84
CA LEU A 94 3.26 16.02 3.26
C LEU A 94 4.49 16.88 3.48
N ALA A 95 4.62 17.37 4.72
CA ALA A 95 5.89 17.83 5.25
C ALA A 95 6.92 16.68 5.26
N GLU A 96 8.19 17.04 5.05
CA GLU A 96 9.29 16.09 4.87
C GLU A 96 9.42 15.08 6.03
N ASP A 97 9.29 15.53 7.27
CA ASP A 97 9.41 14.70 8.47
C ASP A 97 8.29 13.64 8.56
N LYS A 98 7.07 14.01 8.19
CA LYS A 98 5.91 13.11 8.09
C LYS A 98 6.07 12.12 6.94
N GLY A 99 6.55 12.59 5.79
CA GLY A 99 6.83 11.74 4.63
C GLY A 99 7.89 10.69 4.95
N ILE A 100 9.00 11.08 5.58
CA ILE A 100 10.08 10.16 6.01
C ILE A 100 9.52 9.13 7.00
N TYR A 101 8.73 9.56 7.98
CA TYR A 101 8.13 8.65 8.95
C TYR A 101 7.24 7.59 8.29
N TRP A 102 6.36 8.01 7.37
CA TRP A 102 5.48 7.06 6.69
C TRP A 102 6.28 6.14 5.77
N MET A 103 7.29 6.66 5.06
CA MET A 103 8.12 5.85 4.17
C MET A 103 8.86 4.71 4.91
N ASP A 104 9.30 4.92 6.16
CA ASP A 104 9.87 3.84 7.00
C ASP A 104 8.87 2.68 7.20
N LYS A 105 7.58 2.99 7.41
CA LYS A 105 6.52 1.99 7.54
C LYS A 105 6.23 1.29 6.21
N VAL A 106 6.25 2.05 5.12
CA VAL A 106 6.10 1.52 3.77
C VAL A 106 7.19 0.49 3.49
N MET A 107 8.46 0.82 3.73
CA MET A 107 9.58 -0.09 3.49
C MET A 107 9.49 -1.35 4.34
N THR A 108 9.06 -1.24 5.60
CA THR A 108 8.84 -2.40 6.48
C THR A 108 7.77 -3.33 5.94
N ILE A 109 6.63 -2.79 5.51
CA ILE A 109 5.53 -3.58 4.95
C ILE A 109 5.90 -4.18 3.59
N ALA A 110 6.56 -3.40 2.73
CA ALA A 110 7.01 -3.82 1.41
C ALA A 110 8.03 -4.96 1.49
N ALA A 111 8.99 -4.91 2.41
CA ALA A 111 9.94 -6.00 2.64
C ALA A 111 9.23 -7.30 3.03
N ARG A 112 8.21 -7.20 3.91
CA ARG A 112 7.39 -8.36 4.30
C ARG A 112 6.55 -8.90 3.13
N LEU A 113 5.94 -8.02 2.33
CA LEU A 113 5.21 -8.40 1.12
C LEU A 113 6.15 -9.14 0.17
N LYS A 114 7.32 -8.57 -0.15
CA LYS A 114 8.31 -9.19 -1.04
C LYS A 114 8.69 -10.60 -0.59
N GLN A 115 9.07 -10.74 0.68
CA GLN A 115 9.48 -12.03 1.24
C GLN A 115 8.39 -13.10 1.11
N ILE A 116 7.12 -12.74 1.35
CA ILE A 116 6.02 -13.71 1.45
C ILE A 116 5.30 -13.93 0.12
N VAL A 117 5.11 -12.87 -0.66
CA VAL A 117 4.32 -12.89 -1.89
C VAL A 117 5.22 -13.07 -3.10
N ILE A 118 6.32 -12.33 -3.21
CA ILE A 118 7.14 -12.31 -4.43
C ILE A 118 8.14 -13.47 -4.40
N ASP A 119 8.90 -13.61 -3.32
CA ASP A 119 9.97 -14.62 -3.24
C ASP A 119 9.39 -16.04 -3.14
N ASN A 120 8.27 -16.22 -2.42
CA ASN A 120 7.64 -17.55 -2.25
C ASN A 120 6.66 -17.93 -3.37
N GLN A 121 6.35 -17.03 -4.31
CA GLN A 121 5.54 -17.37 -5.50
C GLN A 121 6.19 -18.51 -6.31
N GLY A 122 7.53 -18.63 -6.27
CA GLY A 122 8.27 -19.73 -6.90
C GLY A 122 8.08 -21.10 -6.23
N MET A 123 7.73 -21.15 -4.94
CA MET A 123 7.54 -22.42 -4.20
C MET A 123 6.13 -22.99 -4.36
N GLY A 124 5.10 -22.14 -4.48
CA GLY A 124 3.70 -22.58 -4.66
C GLY A 124 3.44 -23.30 -5.98
N ALA A 125 4.26 -23.04 -7.01
CA ALA A 125 4.20 -23.72 -8.30
C ALA A 125 4.79 -25.14 -8.29
N GLN A 126 5.61 -25.48 -7.28
CA GLN A 126 6.30 -26.78 -7.21
C GLN A 126 5.56 -27.84 -6.38
N ILE A 127 4.52 -27.46 -5.61
CA ILE A 127 3.74 -28.38 -4.77
C ILE A 127 2.56 -29.01 -5.54
N LYS A 128 2.30 -28.57 -6.78
CA LYS A 128 1.42 -29.30 -7.70
C LYS A 128 2.23 -30.34 -8.49
N LYS A 129 2.58 -31.45 -7.84
CA LYS A 129 2.99 -32.67 -8.53
C LYS A 129 2.47 -33.90 -7.81
#